data_AF-A0A4V1ZZI4-F1
#
_entry.id   AF-A0A4V1ZZI4-F1
#
_cell.length_a   1.000
_cell.length_b   1.000
_cell.length_c   1.000
_cell.angle_alpha   90.00
_cell.angle_beta   90.00
_cell.angle_gamma   90.00
#
_symmetry.space_group_name_H-M   'P 1'
#
loop_
_entity.id
_entity.type
_entity.pdbx_description
1 polymer ?
#
loop_
_entity_poly.entity_id
_entity_poly.type
_entity_poly.pdbx_seq_one_letter_code
_entity_poly.pdbx_strand_id
1 'polypeptide(L)'
;MKQIYIYLAVLAGGILTGCRSNSGNGEVTGVPQKSFRSEVPYGMVYIPGGTFLMGQTDQDVTFAQIAQTKQVTVSPFFMDQTEISNTQYKQYVNWVRDSIAISNYLNDDKYYIQPKGKDAAANNNGQKFINWDYVRKNSIWNFRKSPDNAQKLQGLYYQGDDRVFDRNEVDVRLLKYHYSIMVLRDAANSRGDKNKRRSDFIFRDTV
;
A
#
# COMPACT_ATOMS: atom_id res chain seq x y z
N MET A 1 -49.15 24.62 61.10
CA MET A 1 -48.10 23.57 61.08
C MET A 1 -48.06 22.82 59.74
N LYS A 2 -49.13 22.16 59.27
CA LYS A 2 -49.11 21.34 58.02
C LYS A 2 -48.78 22.12 56.73
N GLN A 3 -49.22 23.37 56.60
CA GLN A 3 -48.94 24.22 55.43
C GLN A 3 -47.46 24.60 55.29
N ILE A 4 -46.73 24.76 56.41
CA ILE A 4 -45.31 25.14 56.42
C ILE A 4 -44.42 24.00 55.87
N TYR A 5 -44.74 22.75 56.16
CA TYR A 5 -44.02 21.59 55.60
C TYR A 5 -44.20 21.46 54.08
N ILE A 6 -45.35 21.89 53.54
CA ILE A 6 -45.61 21.87 52.10
C ILE A 6 -44.75 22.92 51.39
N TYR A 7 -44.67 24.15 51.93
CA TYR A 7 -43.79 25.19 51.36
C TYR A 7 -42.31 24.83 51.44
N LEU A 8 -41.88 24.18 52.53
CA LEU A 8 -40.50 23.73 52.70
C LEU A 8 -40.15 22.59 51.72
N ALA A 9 -41.10 21.69 51.45
CA ALA A 9 -40.95 20.64 50.45
C ALA A 9 -40.86 21.18 49.01
N VAL A 10 -41.65 22.22 48.68
CA VAL A 10 -41.58 22.88 47.36
C VAL A 10 -40.25 23.63 47.18
N LEU A 11 -39.76 24.29 48.24
CA LEU A 11 -38.50 25.01 48.21
C LEU A 11 -37.30 24.06 48.10
N ALA A 12 -37.35 22.90 48.78
CA ALA A 12 -36.37 21.83 48.61
C ALA A 12 -36.41 21.21 47.20
N GLY A 13 -37.60 21.05 46.60
CA GLY A 13 -37.76 20.56 45.22
C GLY A 13 -37.20 21.53 44.17
N GLY A 14 -37.28 22.84 44.41
CA GLY A 14 -36.68 23.87 43.54
C GLY A 14 -35.15 23.88 43.59
N ILE A 15 -34.55 23.60 44.75
CA ILE A 15 -33.09 23.54 44.90
C ILE A 15 -32.52 22.27 44.24
N LEU A 16 -33.23 21.14 44.32
CA LEU A 16 -32.80 19.87 43.70
C LEU A 16 -32.90 19.86 42.17
N THR A 17 -33.73 20.73 41.58
CA THR A 17 -33.86 20.86 40.11
C THR A 17 -32.89 21.88 39.49
N GLY A 18 -32.27 22.76 40.29
CA GLY A 18 -31.30 23.76 39.84
C GLY A 18 -29.90 23.22 39.49
N CYS A 19 -29.52 22.04 40.01
CA CYS A 19 -28.24 21.39 39.71
C CYS A 19 -28.35 20.40 38.55
N ARG A 20 -28.90 20.82 37.40
CA ARG A 20 -28.57 20.18 36.12
C ARG A 20 -27.52 21.04 35.43
N SER A 21 -26.32 21.01 36.01
CA SER A 21 -25.11 21.55 35.41
C SER A 21 -25.01 21.00 33.99
N ASN A 22 -25.32 21.87 33.03
CA ASN A 22 -25.03 21.65 31.64
C ASN A 22 -23.51 21.64 31.55
N SER A 23 -22.92 20.45 31.72
CA SER A 23 -21.50 20.18 31.53
C SER A 23 -21.09 20.82 30.21
N GLY A 24 -20.39 21.95 30.30
CA GLY A 24 -19.86 22.74 29.19
C GLY A 24 -18.83 21.94 28.40
N ASN A 25 -19.29 20.91 27.72
CA ASN A 25 -18.54 20.24 26.70
C ASN A 25 -18.66 21.18 25.51
N GLY A 26 -17.62 22.02 25.31
CA GLY A 26 -17.54 22.91 24.17
C GLY A 26 -17.85 22.15 22.87
N GLU A 27 -18.32 22.88 21.86
CA GLU A 27 -18.85 22.34 20.60
C GLU A 27 -17.83 21.53 19.78
N VAL A 28 -16.60 21.40 20.29
CA VAL A 28 -15.50 20.61 19.75
C VAL A 28 -15.05 19.60 20.80
N THR A 29 -15.74 18.46 20.85
CA THR A 29 -15.40 17.33 21.74
C THR A 29 -14.32 16.40 21.18
N GLY A 30 -13.71 16.76 20.05
CA GLY A 30 -12.71 15.95 19.36
C GLY A 30 -13.32 14.72 18.67
N VAL A 31 -12.72 14.30 17.57
CA VAL A 31 -13.10 13.03 16.93
C VAL A 31 -12.30 11.92 17.62
N PRO A 32 -12.92 10.83 18.11
CA PRO A 32 -12.18 9.70 18.67
C PRO A 32 -11.21 9.18 17.62
N GLN A 33 -9.91 9.38 17.85
CA GLN A 33 -8.87 8.85 17.00
C GLN A 33 -8.67 7.38 17.37
N LYS A 34 -8.76 6.50 16.38
CA LYS A 34 -8.37 5.10 16.55
C LYS A 34 -6.90 5.08 16.97
N SER A 35 -6.57 4.36 18.04
CA SER A 35 -5.17 4.17 18.42
C SER A 35 -4.44 3.50 17.26
N PHE A 36 -3.42 4.19 16.74
CA PHE A 36 -2.60 3.65 15.68
C PHE A 36 -1.72 2.56 16.28
N ARG A 37 -1.99 1.31 15.90
CA ARG A 37 -1.11 0.19 16.18
C ARG A 37 -0.38 -0.13 14.89
N SER A 38 0.94 0.02 14.90
CA SER A 38 1.77 -0.45 13.79
C SER A 38 1.76 -1.97 13.83
N GLU A 39 0.95 -2.58 12.99
CA GLU A 39 0.98 -4.03 12.81
C GLU A 39 2.24 -4.41 12.03
N VAL A 40 2.86 -5.52 12.42
CA VAL A 40 4.06 -6.02 11.73
C VAL A 40 3.62 -6.56 10.36
N PRO A 41 4.19 -6.08 9.24
CA PRO A 41 3.88 -6.62 7.94
C PRO A 41 4.17 -8.13 7.87
N TYR A 42 3.37 -8.85 7.09
CA TYR A 42 3.51 -10.30 6.97
C TYR A 42 4.90 -10.69 6.45
N GLY A 43 5.57 -11.62 7.14
CA GLY A 43 6.90 -12.10 6.75
C GLY A 43 8.05 -11.16 7.13
N MET A 44 7.78 -10.08 7.86
CA MET A 44 8.80 -9.14 8.34
C MET A 44 8.99 -9.21 9.85
N VAL A 45 10.16 -8.78 10.30
CA VAL A 45 10.56 -8.64 11.70
C VAL A 45 10.86 -7.17 11.99
N TYR A 46 10.48 -6.73 13.19
CA TYR A 46 10.81 -5.39 13.67
C TYR A 46 12.27 -5.33 14.14
N ILE A 47 13.04 -4.42 13.55
CA ILE A 47 14.40 -4.10 13.98
C ILE A 47 14.36 -2.80 14.80
N PRO A 48 14.69 -2.85 16.11
CA PRO A 48 14.72 -1.66 16.94
C PRO A 48 15.80 -0.69 16.44
N GLY A 49 15.50 0.60 16.50
CA GLY A 49 16.47 1.63 16.20
C GLY A 49 17.61 1.64 17.21
N GLY A 50 18.82 1.91 16.75
CA GLY A 50 20.01 1.88 17.58
C GLY A 50 21.21 2.51 16.91
N THR A 51 22.27 2.69 17.69
CA THR A 51 23.57 3.15 17.21
C THR A 51 24.54 1.97 17.20
N PHE A 52 25.19 1.72 16.07
CA PHE A 52 26.23 0.71 15.99
C PHE A 52 27.46 1.25 15.28
N LEU A 53 28.61 0.62 15.53
CA LEU A 53 29.86 0.90 14.83
C LEU A 53 29.89 0.07 13.55
N MET A 54 29.92 0.73 12.40
CA MET A 54 30.05 0.12 11.08
C MET A 54 31.51 0.17 10.64
N GLY A 55 32.06 -0.95 10.18
CA GLY A 55 33.45 -1.07 9.72
C GLY A 55 34.16 -2.28 10.33
N GLN A 56 35.48 -2.40 10.09
CA GLN A 56 36.29 -3.45 10.71
C GLN A 56 36.42 -3.19 12.22
N THR A 57 35.93 -4.11 13.04
CA THR A 57 36.16 -4.08 14.49
C THR A 57 37.46 -4.77 14.89
N ASP A 58 37.96 -5.69 14.06
CA ASP A 58 39.21 -6.43 14.27
C ASP A 58 40.39 -5.84 13.49
N GLN A 59 41.59 -6.00 14.05
CA GLN A 59 42.84 -5.61 13.42
C GLN A 59 43.20 -6.59 12.30
N ASP A 60 43.26 -6.11 11.06
CA ASP A 60 43.83 -6.85 9.93
C ASP A 60 45.34 -7.03 10.14
N VAL A 61 45.83 -8.27 9.99
CA VAL A 61 47.26 -8.65 10.13
C VAL A 61 48.17 -7.85 9.19
N THR A 62 47.62 -7.37 8.07
CA THR A 62 48.33 -6.57 7.08
C THR A 62 48.37 -5.07 7.39
N PHE A 63 47.76 -4.63 8.51
CA PHE A 63 47.68 -3.22 8.95
C PHE A 63 47.14 -2.24 7.89
N ALA A 64 46.52 -2.72 6.82
CA ALA A 64 46.17 -1.91 5.66
C ALA A 64 45.06 -0.87 5.93
N GLN A 65 44.38 -0.93 7.08
CA GLN A 65 43.37 0.06 7.57
C GLN A 65 42.44 0.60 6.48
N ILE A 66 41.94 -0.27 5.60
CA ILE A 66 41.18 0.15 4.41
C ILE A 66 39.74 0.57 4.80
N ALA A 67 39.23 0.11 5.94
CA ALA A 67 37.89 0.44 6.43
C ALA A 67 37.94 1.20 7.77
N GLN A 68 37.73 2.52 7.74
CA GLN A 68 37.52 3.31 8.95
C GLN A 68 36.20 2.95 9.63
N THR A 69 36.22 2.74 10.94
CA THR A 69 35.01 2.54 11.74
C THR A 69 34.22 3.85 11.85
N LYS A 70 32.93 3.80 11.55
CA LYS A 70 32.02 4.95 11.66
C LYS A 70 30.82 4.57 12.52
N GLN A 71 30.43 5.46 13.42
CA GLN A 71 29.19 5.28 14.17
C GLN A 71 28.00 5.68 13.29
N VAL A 72 27.07 4.75 13.09
CA VAL A 72 25.86 4.97 12.30
C VAL A 72 24.65 4.76 13.21
N THR A 73 23.71 5.71 13.13
CA THR A 73 22.42 5.63 13.80
C THR A 73 21.36 5.26 12.77
N VAL A 74 20.64 4.16 12.99
CA VAL A 74 19.57 3.72 12.11
C VAL A 74 18.24 3.81 12.85
N SER A 75 17.26 4.46 12.23
CA SER A 75 15.88 4.52 12.73
C SER A 75 15.25 3.14 12.70
N PRO A 76 14.31 2.81 13.61
CA PRO A 76 13.65 1.51 13.60
C PRO A 76 12.95 1.24 12.27
N PHE A 77 13.06 0.02 11.76
CA PHE A 77 12.48 -0.39 10.48
C PHE A 77 12.11 -1.88 10.50
N PHE A 78 11.39 -2.32 9.48
CA PHE A 78 11.03 -3.72 9.27
C PHE A 78 11.93 -4.34 8.22
N MET A 79 12.41 -5.57 8.46
CA MET A 79 13.19 -6.36 7.51
C MET A 79 12.52 -7.71 7.30
N ASP A 80 12.58 -8.26 6.09
CA ASP A 80 12.09 -9.62 5.82
C ASP A 80 12.78 -10.63 6.73
N GLN A 81 12.01 -11.59 7.26
CA GLN A 81 12.53 -12.64 8.13
C GLN A 81 13.46 -13.61 7.39
N THR A 82 13.21 -13.83 6.10
CA THR A 82 13.95 -14.75 5.23
C THR A 82 14.14 -14.15 3.85
N GLU A 83 15.19 -14.56 3.15
CA GLU A 83 15.40 -14.21 1.74
C GLU A 83 14.25 -14.70 0.84
N ILE A 84 14.12 -14.06 -0.33
CA ILE A 84 13.09 -14.40 -1.30
C ILE A 84 13.36 -15.81 -1.86
N SER A 85 12.42 -16.72 -1.67
CA SER A 85 12.46 -18.05 -2.25
C SER A 85 12.17 -18.03 -3.76
N ASN A 86 12.69 -19.03 -4.49
CA ASN A 86 12.41 -19.20 -5.92
C ASN A 86 10.90 -19.25 -6.24
N THR A 87 10.09 -19.79 -5.32
CA THR A 87 8.62 -19.87 -5.50
C THR A 87 7.97 -18.49 -5.37
N GLN A 88 8.39 -17.67 -4.40
CA GLN A 88 7.92 -16.28 -4.26
C GLN A 88 8.33 -15.44 -5.46
N TYR A 89 9.56 -15.61 -5.95
CA TYR A 89 10.01 -14.92 -7.16
C TYR A 89 9.17 -15.32 -8.39
N LYS A 90 8.85 -16.62 -8.55
CA LYS A 90 7.95 -17.08 -9.61
C LYS A 90 6.54 -16.49 -9.49
N GLN A 91 6.00 -16.33 -8.28
CA GLN A 91 4.72 -15.66 -8.07
C GLN A 91 4.77 -14.22 -8.60
N TYR A 92 5.83 -13.49 -8.29
CA TYR A 92 6.04 -12.14 -8.79
C TYR A 92 6.14 -12.09 -10.33
N VAL A 93 6.96 -12.94 -10.95
CA VAL A 93 7.09 -13.00 -12.41
C VAL A 93 5.75 -13.31 -13.09
N ASN A 94 4.99 -14.27 -12.54
CA ASN A 94 3.65 -14.58 -13.05
C ASN A 94 2.69 -13.39 -12.90
N TRP A 95 2.76 -12.65 -11.79
CA TRP A 95 1.95 -11.46 -11.58
C TRP A 95 2.27 -10.36 -12.60
N VAL A 96 3.56 -10.10 -12.88
CA VAL A 96 4.00 -9.13 -13.89
C VAL A 96 3.53 -9.55 -15.28
N ARG A 97 3.74 -10.82 -15.63
CA ARG A 97 3.27 -11.40 -16.90
C ARG A 97 1.76 -11.20 -17.08
N ASP A 98 0.98 -11.49 -16.04
CA ASP A 98 -0.47 -11.38 -16.08
C ASP A 98 -0.93 -9.90 -16.16
N SER A 99 -0.24 -8.99 -15.46
CA SER A 99 -0.48 -7.55 -15.54
C SER A 99 -0.32 -7.02 -16.96
N ILE A 100 0.79 -7.38 -17.61
CA ILE A 100 1.13 -6.94 -18.97
C ILE A 100 0.18 -7.55 -19.99
N ALA A 101 -0.15 -8.84 -19.85
CA ALA A 101 -1.14 -9.52 -20.68
C ALA A 101 -2.49 -8.80 -20.67
N ILE A 102 -2.96 -8.38 -19.49
CA ILE A 102 -4.27 -7.71 -19.35
C ILE A 102 -4.22 -6.26 -19.88
N SER A 103 -3.18 -5.52 -19.51
CA SER A 103 -3.05 -4.09 -19.82
C SER A 103 -2.76 -3.79 -21.29
N ASN A 104 -1.84 -4.54 -21.90
CA ASN A 104 -1.38 -4.23 -23.25
C ASN A 104 -2.11 -5.01 -24.33
N TYR A 105 -2.50 -6.27 -24.07
CA TYR A 105 -3.01 -7.18 -25.10
C TYR A 105 -4.50 -7.43 -24.99
N LEU A 106 -5.00 -7.75 -23.79
CA LEU A 106 -6.36 -8.26 -23.65
C LEU A 106 -7.41 -7.16 -23.68
N ASN A 107 -7.13 -6.04 -22.98
CA ASN A 107 -7.96 -4.82 -22.95
C ASN A 107 -9.47 -5.04 -22.77
N ASP A 108 -9.89 -6.17 -22.20
CA ASP A 108 -11.29 -6.48 -21.90
C ASP A 108 -11.68 -5.85 -20.56
N ASP A 109 -12.77 -5.07 -20.58
CA ASP A 109 -13.31 -4.32 -19.44
C ASP A 109 -13.69 -5.23 -18.25
N LYS A 110 -13.85 -6.54 -18.45
CA LYS A 110 -14.13 -7.51 -17.38
C LYS A 110 -12.98 -7.65 -16.38
N TYR A 111 -11.74 -7.49 -16.83
CA TYR A 111 -10.56 -7.63 -15.96
C TYR A 111 -10.24 -6.37 -15.19
N TYR A 112 -10.97 -5.28 -15.44
CA TYR A 112 -10.80 -4.02 -14.76
C TYR A 112 -11.87 -3.80 -13.70
N ILE A 113 -11.50 -3.08 -12.64
CA ILE A 113 -12.44 -2.64 -11.63
C ILE A 113 -13.33 -1.59 -12.27
N GLN A 114 -14.59 -1.96 -12.53
CA GLN A 114 -15.60 -1.03 -12.98
C GLN A 114 -16.06 -0.21 -11.78
N PRO A 115 -15.92 1.14 -11.79
CA PRO A 115 -16.40 1.97 -10.70
C PRO A 115 -17.93 1.86 -10.64
N LYS A 116 -18.48 1.34 -9.55
CA LYS A 116 -19.93 1.27 -9.32
C LYS A 116 -20.35 2.42 -8.40
N GLY A 117 -21.28 3.28 -8.85
CA GLY A 117 -21.90 4.33 -8.03
C GLY A 117 -21.48 5.76 -8.40
N LYS A 118 -21.71 6.72 -7.48
CA LYS A 118 -21.41 8.17 -7.66
C LYS A 118 -19.91 8.46 -7.94
N ASP A 119 -19.03 7.50 -7.67
CA ASP A 119 -17.58 7.58 -7.93
C ASP A 119 -17.20 7.23 -9.38
N ALA A 120 -18.15 6.77 -10.21
CA ALA A 120 -17.93 6.56 -11.64
C ALA A 120 -17.66 7.89 -12.39
N ALA A 121 -18.24 9.00 -11.90
CA ALA A 121 -18.02 10.34 -12.46
C ALA A 121 -16.69 10.97 -12.02
N ALA A 122 -15.97 10.39 -11.04
CA ALA A 122 -14.67 10.89 -10.57
C ALA A 122 -13.48 10.28 -11.35
N ASN A 123 -13.69 9.15 -12.04
CA ASN A 123 -12.68 8.46 -12.85
C ASN A 123 -12.63 8.99 -14.30
N ASN A 124 -12.68 10.30 -14.50
CA ASN A 124 -12.49 10.90 -15.83
C ASN A 124 -11.04 10.81 -16.35
N ASN A 125 -10.09 10.35 -15.52
CA ASN A 125 -8.68 10.30 -15.87
C ASN A 125 -8.25 9.03 -16.64
N GLY A 126 -9.19 8.18 -17.06
CA GLY A 126 -8.89 7.00 -17.90
C GLY A 126 -8.02 5.92 -17.24
N GLN A 127 -7.76 6.02 -15.93
CA GLN A 127 -6.93 5.07 -15.20
C GLN A 127 -7.74 3.80 -14.91
N LYS A 128 -7.48 2.74 -15.68
CA LYS A 128 -8.09 1.43 -15.46
C LYS A 128 -7.25 0.63 -14.45
N PHE A 129 -7.87 0.22 -13.34
CA PHE A 129 -7.23 -0.64 -12.34
C PHE A 129 -7.61 -2.09 -12.57
N ILE A 130 -6.63 -2.99 -12.54
CA ILE A 130 -6.87 -4.43 -12.72
C ILE A 130 -7.57 -5.00 -11.48
N ASN A 131 -8.64 -5.77 -11.70
CA ASN A 131 -9.33 -6.52 -10.66
C ASN A 131 -8.63 -7.86 -10.42
N TRP A 132 -7.67 -7.88 -9.51
CA TRP A 132 -6.88 -9.07 -9.18
C TRP A 132 -7.69 -10.24 -8.59
N ASP A 133 -8.82 -9.98 -7.91
CA ASP A 133 -9.70 -11.05 -7.42
C ASP A 133 -10.38 -11.78 -8.58
N TYR A 134 -10.79 -11.04 -9.62
CA TYR A 134 -11.35 -11.62 -10.83
C TYR A 134 -10.30 -12.43 -11.61
N VAL A 135 -9.09 -11.87 -11.81
CA VAL A 135 -7.98 -12.56 -12.50
C VAL A 135 -7.62 -13.87 -11.81
N ARG A 136 -7.62 -13.88 -10.47
CA ARG A 136 -7.31 -15.08 -9.68
C ARG A 136 -8.36 -16.18 -9.87
N LYS A 137 -9.64 -15.83 -10.00
CA LYS A 137 -10.73 -16.79 -10.23
C LYS A 137 -10.80 -17.23 -11.70
N ASN A 138 -10.53 -16.30 -12.61
CA ASN A 138 -10.66 -16.46 -14.05
C ASN A 138 -9.28 -16.32 -14.71
N SER A 139 -8.50 -17.41 -14.69
CA SER A 139 -7.16 -17.41 -15.27
C SER A 139 -7.19 -17.11 -16.77
N ILE A 140 -6.43 -16.08 -17.17
CA ILE A 140 -6.28 -15.64 -18.57
C ILE A 140 -5.57 -16.69 -19.46
N TRP A 141 -4.78 -17.59 -18.84
CA TRP A 141 -3.99 -18.62 -19.53
C TRP A 141 -4.74 -19.93 -19.75
N ASN A 142 -5.96 -20.06 -19.22
CA ASN A 142 -6.78 -21.25 -19.48
C ASN A 142 -7.51 -21.10 -20.83
N PHE A 143 -6.78 -21.37 -21.90
CA PHE A 143 -7.28 -21.23 -23.28
C PHE A 143 -8.47 -22.14 -23.61
N ARG A 144 -8.72 -23.21 -22.81
CA ARG A 144 -9.93 -24.04 -22.97
C ARG A 144 -11.20 -23.28 -22.59
N LYS A 145 -11.12 -22.38 -21.62
CA LYS A 145 -12.28 -21.59 -21.14
C LYS A 145 -12.44 -20.28 -21.91
N SER A 146 -11.39 -19.79 -22.54
CA SER A 146 -11.39 -18.51 -23.26
C SER A 146 -10.49 -18.60 -24.50
N PRO A 147 -11.00 -19.11 -25.64
CA PRO A 147 -10.21 -19.30 -26.85
C PRO A 147 -9.78 -17.97 -27.48
N ASP A 148 -10.59 -16.91 -27.33
CA ASP A 148 -10.31 -15.57 -27.86
C ASP A 148 -9.03 -14.95 -27.27
N ASN A 149 -8.70 -15.32 -26.03
CA ASN A 149 -7.49 -14.85 -25.36
C ASN A 149 -6.22 -15.42 -26.03
N ALA A 150 -6.30 -16.62 -26.61
CA ALA A 150 -5.14 -17.28 -27.21
C ALA A 150 -4.58 -16.50 -28.39
N GLN A 151 -5.45 -15.91 -29.22
CA GLN A 151 -5.04 -15.09 -30.37
C GLN A 151 -4.46 -13.75 -29.94
N LYS A 152 -5.11 -13.08 -28.99
CA LYS A 152 -4.69 -11.77 -28.49
C LYS A 152 -3.34 -11.82 -27.76
N LEU A 153 -3.05 -12.93 -27.08
CA LEU A 153 -1.82 -13.12 -26.32
C LEU A 153 -0.64 -13.65 -27.17
N GLN A 154 -0.81 -13.88 -28.47
CA GLN A 154 0.29 -14.32 -29.34
C GLN A 154 1.44 -13.31 -29.39
N GLY A 155 1.16 -12.01 -29.24
CA GLY A 155 2.18 -10.96 -29.23
C GLY A 155 3.09 -10.97 -27.99
N LEU A 156 2.74 -11.73 -26.95
CA LEU A 156 3.54 -11.85 -25.73
C LEU A 156 4.57 -12.99 -25.80
N TYR A 157 4.43 -13.90 -26.75
CA TYR A 157 5.36 -14.99 -26.99
C TYR A 157 6.43 -14.61 -28.02
N TYR A 158 7.57 -15.28 -27.98
CA TYR A 158 8.54 -15.21 -29.08
C TYR A 158 7.88 -15.61 -30.41
N GLN A 159 8.30 -14.96 -31.51
CA GLN A 159 7.73 -15.15 -32.84
C GLN A 159 8.80 -15.62 -33.84
N GLY A 160 8.37 -16.34 -34.89
CA GLY A 160 9.27 -16.80 -35.96
C GLY A 160 10.45 -17.61 -35.45
N ASP A 161 11.64 -17.26 -35.90
CA ASP A 161 12.92 -17.94 -35.64
C ASP A 161 13.40 -17.80 -34.18
N ASP A 162 12.85 -16.86 -33.39
CA ASP A 162 13.15 -16.71 -31.96
C ASP A 162 12.46 -17.80 -31.11
N ARG A 163 11.54 -18.60 -31.68
CA ARG A 163 10.84 -19.68 -30.94
C ARG A 163 11.72 -20.92 -30.85
N VAL A 164 12.09 -21.27 -29.61
CA VAL A 164 12.90 -22.46 -29.34
C VAL A 164 11.99 -23.70 -29.26
N PHE A 165 12.22 -24.68 -30.16
CA PHE A 165 11.47 -25.96 -30.26
C PHE A 165 9.95 -25.83 -30.48
N ASP A 166 9.49 -24.82 -31.22
CA ASP A 166 8.06 -24.54 -31.44
C ASP A 166 7.23 -24.38 -30.15
N ARG A 167 7.89 -24.18 -29.01
CA ARG A 167 7.22 -23.94 -27.74
C ARG A 167 6.86 -22.46 -27.61
N ASN A 168 5.68 -22.21 -27.04
CA ASN A 168 5.25 -20.85 -26.73
C ASN A 168 5.92 -20.40 -25.44
N GLU A 169 7.07 -19.75 -25.58
CA GLU A 169 7.81 -19.15 -24.48
C GLU A 169 7.57 -17.63 -24.47
N VAL A 170 7.34 -17.10 -23.27
CA VAL A 170 7.07 -15.66 -23.07
C VAL A 170 8.33 -14.88 -23.38
N ASP A 171 8.19 -13.79 -24.15
CA ASP A 171 9.31 -12.90 -24.42
C ASP A 171 9.68 -12.11 -23.15
N VAL A 172 10.88 -12.36 -22.63
CA VAL A 172 11.40 -11.75 -21.40
C VAL A 172 11.63 -10.25 -21.60
N ARG A 173 11.87 -9.79 -22.83
CA ARG A 173 12.12 -8.39 -23.17
C ARG A 173 10.89 -7.51 -22.96
N LEU A 174 9.70 -8.11 -23.03
CA LEU A 174 8.42 -7.45 -22.85
C LEU A 174 8.00 -7.35 -21.39
N LEU A 175 8.67 -8.05 -20.47
CA LEU A 175 8.37 -8.06 -19.03
C LEU A 175 8.89 -6.80 -18.31
N LYS A 176 8.64 -5.64 -18.91
CA LYS A 176 8.91 -4.35 -18.29
C LYS A 176 7.67 -3.85 -17.58
N TYR A 177 7.81 -3.42 -16.33
CA TYR A 177 6.67 -2.98 -15.54
C TYR A 177 6.83 -1.53 -15.09
N HIS A 178 5.70 -0.84 -15.03
CA HIS A 178 5.61 0.50 -14.50
C HIS A 178 5.32 0.40 -13.00
N TYR A 179 6.09 1.10 -12.18
CA TYR A 179 5.77 1.26 -10.78
C TYR A 179 5.64 2.74 -10.44
N SER A 180 4.79 3.00 -9.45
CA SER A 180 4.62 4.35 -8.93
C SER A 180 4.63 4.31 -7.41
N ILE A 181 5.54 5.05 -6.79
CA ILE A 181 5.64 5.16 -5.34
C ILE A 181 5.42 6.59 -4.91
N MET A 182 4.80 6.76 -3.74
CA MET A 182 4.70 8.07 -3.12
C MET A 182 5.96 8.35 -2.32
N VAL A 183 6.67 9.42 -2.66
CA VAL A 183 7.85 9.87 -1.92
C VAL A 183 7.38 10.58 -0.64
N LEU A 184 7.21 9.79 0.41
CA LEU A 184 6.64 10.23 1.68
C LEU A 184 7.45 11.34 2.35
N ARG A 185 8.78 11.35 2.17
CA ARG A 185 9.67 12.34 2.80
C ARG A 185 9.45 13.74 2.22
N ASP A 186 9.36 13.85 0.89
CA ASP A 186 9.12 15.12 0.21
C ASP A 186 7.69 15.62 0.42
N ALA A 187 6.74 14.69 0.47
CA ALA A 187 5.36 14.97 0.85
C ALA A 187 5.26 15.50 2.28
N ALA A 188 6.00 14.93 3.24
CA ALA A 188 6.03 15.37 4.63
C ALA A 188 6.67 16.76 4.79
N ASN A 189 7.80 17.01 4.12
CA ASN A 189 8.46 18.30 4.11
C ASN A 189 7.57 19.41 3.53
N SER A 190 6.68 19.06 2.61
CA SER A 190 5.79 19.99 1.91
C SER A 190 4.38 20.07 2.50
N ARG A 191 4.14 19.52 3.70
CA ARG A 191 2.81 19.39 4.32
C ARG A 191 2.05 20.72 4.47
N GLY A 192 2.76 21.85 4.58
CA GLY A 192 2.19 23.19 4.73
C GLY A 192 1.92 23.94 3.43
N ASP A 193 2.39 23.44 2.29
CA ASP A 193 2.32 24.17 1.02
C ASP A 193 0.97 23.91 0.33
N LYS A 194 0.09 24.93 0.30
CA LYS A 194 -1.23 24.85 -0.36
C LYS A 194 -1.16 24.66 -1.89
N ASN A 195 -0.02 24.95 -2.49
CA ASN A 195 0.18 24.89 -3.94
C ASN A 195 0.57 23.50 -4.47
N LYS A 196 1.14 22.63 -3.62
CA LYS A 196 1.60 21.30 -4.04
C LYS A 196 0.47 20.29 -3.96
N ARG A 197 0.34 19.47 -5.00
CA ARG A 197 -0.69 18.43 -5.09
C ARG A 197 -0.10 17.07 -4.73
N ARG A 198 -0.95 16.15 -4.27
CA ARG A 198 -0.54 14.77 -3.97
C ARG A 198 0.07 14.05 -5.17
N SER A 199 -0.28 14.44 -6.38
CA SER A 199 0.27 13.91 -7.65
C SER A 199 1.76 14.17 -7.81
N ASP A 200 2.25 15.28 -7.26
CA ASP A 200 3.60 15.78 -7.52
C ASP A 200 4.64 14.98 -6.74
N PHE A 201 4.20 14.28 -5.69
CA PHE A 201 5.01 13.38 -4.88
C PHE A 201 4.95 11.93 -5.35
N ILE A 202 4.35 11.66 -6.52
CA ILE A 202 4.31 10.31 -7.09
C ILE A 202 5.47 10.16 -8.07
N PHE A 203 6.50 9.45 -7.63
CA PHE A 203 7.57 9.01 -8.50
C PHE A 203 7.06 7.88 -9.38
N ARG A 204 7.33 7.95 -10.69
CA ARG A 204 6.94 6.95 -11.69
C ARG A 204 8.17 6.58 -12.48
N ASP A 205 8.40 5.29 -12.63
CA ASP A 205 9.54 4.77 -13.37
C ASP A 205 9.21 3.39 -13.97
N THR A 206 10.03 2.98 -14.91
CA THR A 206 9.91 1.72 -15.64
C THR A 206 11.14 0.87 -15.42
N VAL A 207 10.94 -0.39 -15.03
CA VAL A 207 12.01 -1.38 -14.89
C VAL A 207 11.87 -2.41 -16.00
#